data_AF-A0A1D7XP88-F1
#
_entry.id   AF-A0A1D7XP88-F1
#
_cell.length_a   1.000
_cell.length_b   1.000
_cell.length_c   1.000
_cell.angle_alpha   90.00
_cell.angle_beta   90.00
_cell.angle_gamma   90.00
#
_symmetry.space_group_name_H-M   'P 1'
#
loop_
_entity.id
_entity.type
_entity.pdbx_description
1 polymer ?
#
loop_
_entity_poly.entity_id
_entity_poly.type
_entity_poly.pdbx_seq_one_letter_code
_entity_poly.pdbx_strand_id
1 'polypeptide(L)'
;MDQRVDEKILDFINEAEKREAKNHVRTLKIEALNKTSLIDIRKTNGSFQNFNITYGDIFNPKNSKYSDVAIEDNVTDKTKIGNTLFQYKETDWNFLKRIASDLNSELYYDIINLNNMFYFGILHEHSYELKANMDYESFKDKTYAPF
;
A
#
# COMPACT_ATOMS: atom_id res chain seq x y z
N MET A 1 20.68 -0.49 -11.93
CA MET A 1 19.79 0.03 -10.88
C MET A 1 19.80 1.53 -11.02
N ASP A 2 18.63 2.16 -11.09
CA ASP A 2 18.50 3.61 -11.18
C ASP A 2 18.80 4.20 -9.79
N GLN A 3 19.81 5.08 -9.68
CA GLN A 3 20.24 5.73 -8.43
C GLN A 3 19.07 6.39 -7.66
N ARG A 4 17.97 6.71 -8.34
CA ARG A 4 16.77 7.30 -7.72
C ARG A 4 15.96 6.33 -6.85
N VAL A 5 16.09 5.02 -7.07
CA VAL A 5 15.44 3.98 -6.24
C VAL A 5 16.17 3.81 -4.91
N ASP A 6 17.50 3.94 -4.92
CA ASP A 6 18.35 3.75 -3.74
C ASP A 6 18.18 4.85 -2.68
N GLU A 7 17.93 6.09 -3.10
CA GLU A 7 17.81 7.24 -2.18
C GLU A 7 16.48 7.25 -1.39
N LYS A 8 15.38 6.74 -1.94
CA LYS A 8 14.07 6.76 -1.25
C LYS A 8 13.85 5.60 -0.29
N ILE A 9 14.59 4.50 -0.39
CA ILE A 9 14.52 3.40 0.60
C ILE A 9 14.85 3.91 2.02
N LEU A 10 15.66 4.97 2.13
CA LEU A 10 16.04 5.59 3.39
C LEU A 10 14.90 6.30 4.15
N ASP A 11 13.86 6.79 3.46
CA ASP A 11 12.75 7.51 4.11
C ASP A 11 11.85 6.59 4.96
N PHE A 12 12.03 5.28 4.86
CA PHE A 12 11.16 4.27 5.45
C PHE A 12 11.81 3.48 6.59
N ILE A 13 13.08 3.75 6.90
CA ILE A 13 13.85 2.99 7.90
C ILE A 13 13.34 3.30 9.31
N ASN A 14 12.78 2.31 9.97
CA ASN A 14 12.43 2.37 11.39
C ASN A 14 13.61 2.00 12.28
N GLU A 15 14.35 0.96 11.89
CA GLU A 15 15.48 0.47 12.65
C GLU A 15 16.56 -0.07 11.70
N ALA A 16 17.82 0.23 12.03
CA ALA A 16 18.97 -0.29 11.30
C ALA A 16 19.95 -0.90 12.30
N GLU A 17 20.16 -2.22 12.20
CA GLU A 17 21.10 -2.97 13.03
C GLU A 17 22.31 -3.37 12.20
N LYS A 18 23.49 -2.87 12.58
CA LYS A 18 24.76 -3.29 12.00
C LYS A 18 25.23 -4.59 12.67
N ARG A 19 25.47 -5.63 11.87
CA ARG A 19 26.05 -6.89 12.39
C ARG A 19 27.55 -6.99 12.13
N GLU A 20 28.21 -7.81 12.93
CA GLU A 20 29.65 -8.05 12.83
C GLU A 20 30.04 -8.66 11.49
N ALA A 21 31.26 -8.33 11.05
CA ALA A 21 31.80 -8.82 9.81
C ALA A 21 32.22 -10.29 9.95
N LYS A 22 31.62 -11.17 9.16
CA LYS A 22 32.15 -12.53 8.92
C LYS A 22 32.78 -12.58 7.53
N ASN A 23 33.99 -13.10 7.43
CA ASN A 23 34.69 -13.31 6.15
C ASN A 23 34.78 -12.05 5.26
N HIS A 24 35.13 -10.89 5.85
CA HIS A 24 35.22 -9.59 5.15
C HIS A 24 33.92 -9.03 4.57
N VAL A 25 32.77 -9.69 4.80
CA VAL A 25 31.45 -9.18 4.45
C VAL A 25 30.84 -8.48 5.65
N ARG A 26 30.38 -7.24 5.47
CA ARG A 26 29.62 -6.50 6.47
C ARG A 26 28.14 -6.55 6.09
N THR A 27 27.31 -7.03 7.00
CA THR A 27 25.86 -7.13 6.79
C THR A 27 25.15 -6.05 7.61
N LEU A 28 24.24 -5.33 6.95
CA LEU A 28 23.32 -4.38 7.57
C LEU A 28 21.91 -4.97 7.45
N LYS A 29 21.19 -5.05 8.58
CA LYS A 29 19.76 -5.37 8.57
C LYS A 29 18.98 -4.07 8.74
N ILE A 30 18.01 -3.85 7.86
CA ILE A 30 17.14 -2.67 7.88
C ILE A 30 15.70 -3.15 8.00
N GLU A 31 14.96 -2.57 8.94
CA GLU A 31 13.52 -2.73 9.05
C GLU A 31 12.84 -1.42 8.68
N ALA A 32 11.90 -1.49 7.75
CA ALA A 32 11.25 -0.32 7.17
C ALA A 32 9.74 -0.51 7.03
N LEU A 33 8.97 0.55 7.26
CA LEU A 33 7.53 0.58 6.99
C LEU A 33 7.25 1.37 5.72
N ASN A 34 6.40 0.85 4.85
CA ASN A 34 5.95 1.61 3.69
C ASN A 34 4.98 2.74 4.09
N LYS A 35 4.78 3.71 3.19
CA LYS A 35 3.91 4.86 3.47
C LYS A 35 2.42 4.52 3.61
N THR A 36 1.97 3.35 3.16
CA THR A 36 0.61 2.86 3.45
C THR A 36 0.39 2.64 4.95
N SER A 37 1.45 2.51 5.75
CA SER A 37 1.31 2.50 7.22
C SER A 37 0.63 3.78 7.74
N LEU A 38 0.82 4.93 7.10
CA LEU A 38 0.21 6.21 7.52
C LEU A 38 -1.33 6.17 7.55
N ILE A 39 -1.92 5.38 6.67
CA ILE A 39 -3.39 5.21 6.56
C ILE A 39 -3.93 4.11 7.49
N ASP A 40 -3.05 3.37 8.19
CA ASP A 40 -3.39 2.32 9.17
C ASP A 40 -3.14 2.74 10.64
N ILE A 41 -2.77 3.99 10.90
CA ILE A 41 -2.46 4.45 12.28
C ILE A 41 -3.73 4.75 13.08
N ARG A 42 -4.68 5.48 12.49
CA ARG A 42 -5.81 6.06 13.24
C ARG A 42 -7.13 5.48 12.78
N LYS A 43 -7.90 4.96 13.73
CA LYS A 43 -9.31 4.59 13.54
C LYS A 43 -10.14 5.85 13.34
N THR A 44 -11.05 5.81 12.38
CA THR A 44 -11.98 6.91 12.09
C THR A 44 -13.41 6.41 12.08
N ASN A 45 -14.34 7.35 12.10
CA ASN A 45 -15.76 7.07 11.88
C ASN A 45 -16.23 7.91 10.70
N GLY A 46 -17.00 7.31 9.80
CA GLY A 46 -17.54 7.94 8.60
C GLY A 46 -18.78 7.22 8.10
N SER A 47 -19.72 7.96 7.52
CA SER A 47 -20.93 7.38 6.95
C SER A 47 -21.16 7.89 5.54
N PHE A 48 -21.30 6.97 4.60
CA PHE A 48 -21.50 7.23 3.18
C PHE A 48 -22.86 6.68 2.79
N GLN A 49 -23.90 7.50 2.93
CA GLN A 49 -25.31 7.09 2.77
C GLN A 49 -25.91 7.48 1.41
N ASN A 50 -25.25 8.37 0.68
CA ASN A 50 -25.73 8.80 -0.62
C ASN A 50 -25.36 7.76 -1.69
N PHE A 51 -26.34 6.96 -2.12
CA PHE A 51 -26.15 5.92 -3.14
C PHE A 51 -25.63 6.43 -4.49
N ASN A 52 -25.70 7.74 -4.75
CA ASN A 52 -25.24 8.34 -6.00
C ASN A 52 -23.77 8.75 -6.00
N ILE A 53 -23.06 8.67 -4.87
CA ILE A 53 -21.62 8.92 -4.86
C ILE A 53 -20.87 7.70 -5.40
N THR A 54 -19.73 7.98 -6.01
CA THR A 54 -18.81 6.97 -6.53
C THR A 54 -17.81 6.52 -5.46
N TYR A 55 -17.15 5.39 -5.68
CA TYR A 55 -16.02 5.00 -4.83
C TYR A 55 -14.88 6.04 -4.88
N GLY A 56 -14.65 6.67 -6.03
CA GLY A 56 -13.72 7.80 -6.16
C GLY A 56 -14.07 8.97 -5.23
N ASP A 57 -15.35 9.29 -5.04
CA ASP A 57 -15.79 10.33 -4.10
C ASP A 57 -15.48 9.99 -2.63
N ILE A 58 -15.31 8.71 -2.31
CA ILE A 58 -14.90 8.21 -0.99
C ILE A 58 -13.38 8.24 -0.84
N PHE A 59 -12.64 7.91 -1.91
CA PHE A 59 -11.17 7.80 -1.87
C PHE A 59 -10.48 9.17 -1.98
N ASN A 60 -10.99 10.08 -2.79
CA ASN A 60 -10.38 11.40 -3.03
C ASN A 60 -10.18 12.23 -1.74
N PRO A 61 -11.15 12.33 -0.81
CA PRO A 61 -10.94 13.04 0.44
C PRO A 61 -9.84 12.39 1.30
N LYS A 62 -9.69 11.07 1.23
CA LYS A 62 -8.63 10.34 1.94
C LYS A 62 -7.27 10.70 1.35
N ASN A 63 -7.13 10.82 0.03
CA ASN A 63 -5.90 11.30 -0.62
C ASN A 63 -5.53 12.72 -0.15
N SER A 64 -6.51 13.62 -0.01
CA SER A 64 -6.22 14.98 0.47
C SER A 64 -5.75 15.05 1.93
N LYS A 65 -6.04 14.02 2.73
CA LYS A 65 -5.66 13.92 4.14
C LYS A 65 -4.21 13.48 4.33
N TYR A 66 -3.63 12.79 3.35
CA TYR A 66 -2.28 12.23 3.41
C TYR A 66 -1.45 12.78 2.24
N SER A 67 -0.58 13.77 2.48
CA SER A 67 0.18 14.47 1.44
C SER A 67 1.07 13.56 0.58
N ASP A 68 1.43 12.39 1.12
CA ASP A 68 2.42 11.50 0.56
C ASP A 68 1.85 10.13 0.17
N VAL A 69 0.52 9.96 0.19
CA VAL A 69 -0.14 8.72 -0.21
C VAL A 69 -1.28 9.06 -1.15
N ALA A 70 -1.28 8.46 -2.33
CA ALA A 70 -2.37 8.60 -3.28
C ALA A 70 -2.96 7.22 -3.60
N ILE A 71 -4.28 7.12 -3.46
CA ILE A 71 -5.11 5.98 -3.85
C ILE A 71 -5.56 6.23 -5.28
N GLU A 72 -5.19 5.33 -6.18
CA GLU A 72 -5.64 5.31 -7.57
C GLU A 72 -6.59 4.13 -7.78
N ASP A 73 -7.78 4.44 -8.28
CA ASP A 73 -8.87 3.49 -8.49
C ASP A 73 -8.84 2.92 -9.91
N ASN A 74 -8.57 1.62 -10.02
CA ASN A 74 -8.53 0.89 -11.28
C ASN A 74 -9.66 -0.14 -11.43
N VAL A 75 -10.59 -0.19 -10.48
CA VAL A 75 -11.61 -1.25 -10.40
C VAL A 75 -12.98 -0.70 -10.66
N THR A 76 -13.29 0.44 -10.03
CA THR A 76 -14.67 0.86 -9.95
C THR A 76 -15.09 1.69 -11.16
N ASP A 77 -14.17 2.32 -11.90
CA ASP A 77 -14.47 3.15 -13.08
C ASP A 77 -15.70 4.05 -12.88
N LYS A 78 -15.67 4.88 -11.83
CA LYS A 78 -16.77 5.78 -11.43
C LYS A 78 -18.08 5.07 -11.06
N THR A 79 -18.02 3.79 -10.73
CA THR A 79 -19.16 3.04 -10.20
C THR A 79 -19.65 3.67 -8.92
N LYS A 80 -20.97 3.81 -8.84
CA LYS A 80 -21.67 4.28 -7.65
C LYS A 80 -21.66 3.19 -6.58
N ILE A 81 -21.57 3.59 -5.32
CA ILE A 81 -21.51 2.62 -4.20
C ILE A 81 -22.77 1.74 -4.12
N GLY A 82 -23.94 2.24 -4.54
CA GLY A 82 -25.19 1.47 -4.62
C GLY A 82 -25.76 1.00 -3.29
N ASN A 83 -25.02 1.12 -2.20
CA ASN A 83 -25.38 0.78 -0.83
C ASN A 83 -24.83 1.82 0.15
N THR A 84 -25.18 1.67 1.44
CA THR A 84 -24.60 2.50 2.49
C THR A 84 -23.31 1.88 2.97
N LEU A 85 -22.23 2.67 3.02
CA LEU A 85 -20.96 2.25 3.61
C LEU A 85 -20.73 2.98 4.93
N PHE A 86 -20.39 2.23 5.97
CA PHE A 86 -19.97 2.78 7.26
C PHE A 86 -18.51 2.47 7.48
N GLN A 87 -17.73 3.49 7.85
CA GLN A 87 -16.41 3.32 8.44
C GLN A 87 -16.61 3.44 9.95
N TYR A 88 -16.48 2.35 10.71
CA TYR A 88 -16.73 2.39 12.17
C TYR A 88 -15.58 1.76 12.94
N LYS A 89 -14.89 2.59 13.74
CA LYS A 89 -13.73 2.18 14.56
C LYS A 89 -12.68 1.38 13.77
N GLU A 90 -12.55 1.66 12.48
CA GLU A 90 -11.59 1.05 11.58
C GLU A 90 -10.71 2.13 10.95
N THR A 91 -9.50 1.74 10.56
CA THR A 91 -8.53 2.63 9.90
C THR A 91 -8.94 2.87 8.45
N ASP A 92 -8.34 3.87 7.80
CA ASP A 92 -8.57 4.07 6.36
C ASP A 92 -8.09 2.86 5.55
N TRP A 93 -7.00 2.21 5.99
CA TRP A 93 -6.52 0.93 5.45
C TRP A 93 -7.54 -0.21 5.54
N ASN A 94 -8.06 -0.49 6.75
CA ASN A 94 -9.01 -1.59 6.95
C ASN A 94 -10.33 -1.35 6.21
N PHE A 95 -10.78 -0.09 6.17
CA PHE A 95 -11.96 0.30 5.39
C PHE A 95 -11.79 0.00 3.90
N LEU A 96 -10.66 0.39 3.31
CA LEU A 96 -10.36 0.12 1.91
C LEU A 96 -10.25 -1.38 1.63
N LYS A 97 -9.61 -2.15 2.52
CA LYS A 97 -9.51 -3.62 2.38
C LYS A 97 -10.88 -4.28 2.36
N ARG A 98 -11.80 -3.83 3.21
CA ARG A 98 -13.17 -4.34 3.22
C ARG A 98 -13.89 -4.04 1.92
N ILE A 99 -13.79 -2.81 1.41
CA ILE A 99 -14.38 -2.46 0.11
C ILE A 99 -13.76 -3.30 -1.02
N ALA A 100 -12.44 -3.52 -1.00
CA ALA A 100 -11.78 -4.35 -2.00
C ALA A 100 -12.31 -5.79 -1.96
N SER A 101 -12.46 -6.35 -0.75
CA SER A 101 -13.08 -7.67 -0.56
C SER A 101 -14.53 -7.72 -1.07
N ASP A 102 -15.34 -6.69 -0.79
CA ASP A 102 -16.74 -6.62 -1.25
C ASP A 102 -16.83 -6.56 -2.79
N LEU A 103 -15.83 -5.95 -3.43
CA LEU A 103 -15.72 -5.85 -4.89
C LEU A 103 -14.94 -7.00 -5.53
N ASN A 104 -14.56 -8.02 -4.76
CA ASN A 104 -13.73 -9.14 -5.20
C ASN A 104 -12.44 -8.67 -5.91
N SER A 105 -11.81 -7.65 -5.33
CA SER A 105 -10.61 -6.98 -5.80
C SER A 105 -9.51 -6.99 -4.74
N GLU A 106 -8.31 -6.61 -5.15
CA GLU A 106 -7.14 -6.52 -4.29
C GLU A 106 -6.68 -5.07 -4.13
N LEU A 107 -5.73 -4.92 -3.20
CA LEU A 107 -5.09 -3.67 -2.85
C LEU A 107 -3.58 -3.87 -2.99
N TYR A 108 -2.93 -3.07 -3.84
CA TYR A 108 -1.51 -3.23 -4.13
C TYR A 108 -0.75 -1.92 -3.93
N TYR A 109 0.34 -1.97 -3.17
CA TYR A 109 1.27 -0.85 -3.03
C TYR A 109 2.37 -0.96 -4.07
N ASP A 110 2.58 0.11 -4.83
CA ASP A 110 3.65 0.15 -5.81
C ASP A 110 4.99 0.43 -5.12
N ILE A 111 5.80 -0.62 -5.01
CA ILE A 111 7.13 -0.56 -4.40
C ILE A 111 8.20 0.00 -5.34
N ILE A 112 7.89 0.16 -6.64
CA ILE A 112 8.83 0.63 -7.66
C ILE A 112 8.56 2.10 -7.99
N ASN A 113 7.29 2.49 -8.01
CA ASN A 113 6.89 3.86 -8.29
C ASN A 113 7.21 4.80 -7.12
N LEU A 114 8.02 5.80 -7.42
CA LEU A 114 8.54 6.77 -6.45
C LEU A 114 7.45 7.71 -5.90
N ASN A 115 6.22 7.68 -6.44
CA ASN A 115 5.13 8.56 -6.04
C ASN A 115 4.30 8.04 -4.85
N ASN A 116 4.68 6.92 -4.23
CA ASN A 116 3.94 6.31 -3.12
C ASN A 116 2.48 6.03 -3.47
N MET A 117 2.27 5.50 -4.68
CA MET A 117 0.96 5.17 -5.20
C MET A 117 0.47 3.87 -4.61
N PHE A 118 -0.81 3.86 -4.28
CA PHE A 118 -1.53 2.69 -3.86
C PHE A 118 -2.68 2.45 -4.81
N TYR A 119 -2.78 1.23 -5.32
CA TYR A 119 -3.74 0.85 -6.33
C TYR A 119 -4.87 0.06 -5.70
N PHE A 120 -6.09 0.54 -5.94
CA PHE A 120 -7.30 -0.21 -5.72
C PHE A 120 -7.54 -1.04 -7.00
N GLY A 121 -7.20 -2.34 -6.94
CA GLY A 121 -7.15 -3.27 -8.07
C GLY A 121 -5.77 -3.52 -8.66
N ILE A 122 -5.70 -4.53 -9.53
CA ILE A 122 -4.50 -4.91 -10.26
C ILE A 122 -4.40 -4.09 -11.55
N LEU A 123 -3.27 -3.40 -11.73
CA LEU A 123 -2.88 -2.83 -13.02
C LEU A 123 -2.28 -3.93 -13.90
N HIS A 124 -2.92 -4.24 -15.02
CA HIS A 124 -2.39 -5.21 -15.99
C HIS A 124 -1.28 -4.65 -16.88
N GLU A 125 -0.97 -3.35 -16.79
CA GLU A 125 -0.08 -2.68 -17.76
C GLU A 125 1.40 -2.61 -17.34
N HIS A 126 1.73 -2.88 -16.06
CA HIS A 126 3.11 -2.83 -15.58
C HIS A 126 3.64 -4.23 -15.28
N SER A 127 4.50 -4.74 -16.17
CA SER A 127 5.32 -5.93 -15.90
C SER A 127 6.78 -5.51 -15.77
N TYR A 128 7.43 -6.00 -14.72
CA TYR A 128 8.86 -5.80 -14.48
C TYR A 128 9.57 -7.12 -14.72
N GLU A 129 10.40 -7.20 -15.77
CA GLU A 129 11.26 -8.35 -15.99
C GLU A 129 12.46 -8.30 -15.04
N LEU A 130 12.55 -9.27 -14.14
CA LEU A 130 13.74 -9.49 -13.34
C LEU A 130 14.83 -10.08 -14.25
N LYS A 131 16.00 -9.45 -14.28
CA LYS A 131 17.17 -10.01 -14.96
C LYS A 131 17.58 -11.31 -14.26
N ALA A 132 17.72 -12.39 -15.02
CA ALA A 132 17.96 -13.75 -14.54
C ALA A 132 19.21 -13.95 -13.65
N ASN A 133 20.09 -12.95 -13.55
CA ASN A 133 21.35 -13.03 -12.82
C ASN A 133 21.32 -12.28 -11.47
N MET A 134 20.13 -12.01 -10.91
CA MET A 134 20.02 -11.50 -9.55
C MET A 134 19.70 -12.65 -8.61
N ASP A 135 20.62 -12.95 -7.69
CA ASP A 135 20.35 -13.82 -6.56
C ASP A 135 19.32 -13.13 -5.65
N TYR A 136 18.15 -13.74 -5.47
CA TYR A 136 17.13 -13.26 -4.54
C TYR A 136 16.61 -14.40 -3.66
N GLU A 137 16.38 -14.11 -2.38
CA GLU A 137 15.67 -15.00 -1.47
C GLU A 137 14.27 -14.45 -1.23
N SER A 138 13.24 -15.20 -1.62
CA SER A 138 11.85 -14.84 -1.33
C SER A 138 11.42 -15.40 0.03
N PHE A 139 11.06 -14.53 0.97
CA PHE A 139 10.42 -14.92 2.23
C PHE A 139 8.94 -14.57 2.20
N LYS A 140 8.08 -15.56 2.44
CA LYS A 140 6.63 -15.36 2.61
C LYS A 140 6.31 -15.39 4.10
N ASP A 141 6.06 -14.23 4.68
CA ASP A 141 5.53 -14.14 6.05
C ASP A 141 4.06 -14.59 6.06
N LYS A 142 3.75 -15.61 6.87
CA LYS A 142 2.40 -16.19 7.00
C LYS A 142 1.59 -15.57 8.15
N THR A 143 2.09 -14.52 8.81
CA THR A 143 1.50 -14.01 10.06
C THR A 143 0.25 -13.15 9.86
N TYR A 144 -0.11 -12.77 8.62
CA TYR A 144 -1.40 -12.16 8.32
C TYR A 144 -2.40 -13.20 7.78
N ALA A 145 -3.11 -13.86 8.69
CA ALA A 145 -4.39 -14.49 8.39
C ALA A 145 -5.50 -13.43 8.56
N PRO A 146 -6.36 -13.19 7.56
CA PRO A 146 -7.51 -12.31 7.75
C PRO A 146 -8.55 -13.05 8.62
N PHE A 147 -9.05 -12.36 9.64
CA PHE A 147 -10.33 -12.64 10.28
C PHE A 147 -11.23 -11.43 10.08
#